data_AF-A0A1V4RI12-F1
#
_entry.id   AF-A0A1V4RI12-F1
#
_cell.length_a   1.000
_cell.length_b   1.000
_cell.length_c   1.000
_cell.angle_alpha   90.00
_cell.angle_beta   90.00
_cell.angle_gamma   90.00
#
_symmetry.space_group_name_H-M   'P 1'
#
loop_
_entity.id
_entity.type
_entity.pdbx_description
1 polymer ?
#
loop_
_entity_poly.entity_id
_entity_poly.type
_entity_poly.pdbx_seq_one_letter_code
_entity_poly.pdbx_strand_id
1 'polypeptide(L)'
;MASGHAENVKLLLAAGADPGAEDTTGNAPLHFAVKLDDPVKIVEILLAAGAKAYHRNAQQETPVDIAEERGQAETVALLRESLRNLRRNSSKKWNCPQCGSPVKRPPKHKIDWYLSLDMWDHLQFTCGECGAVTSATVLDGEI
;
A
#
# COMPACT_ATOMS: atom_id res chain seq x y z
N MET A 1 19.02 12.78 -13.42
CA MET A 1 17.84 13.67 -13.34
C MET A 1 16.74 13.04 -12.47
N ALA A 2 17.05 12.56 -11.26
CA ALA A 2 16.09 11.84 -10.40
C ALA A 2 15.23 12.79 -9.54
N SER A 3 15.74 14.00 -9.27
CA SER A 3 15.11 14.98 -8.38
C SER A 3 13.77 15.53 -8.88
N GLY A 4 13.56 15.57 -10.20
CA GLY A 4 12.31 16.06 -10.79
C GLY A 4 11.13 15.09 -10.61
N HIS A 5 11.39 13.79 -10.60
CA HIS A 5 10.32 12.79 -10.49
C HIS A 5 9.74 12.71 -9.07
N ALA A 6 10.58 12.79 -8.04
CA ALA A 6 10.12 12.78 -6.65
C ALA A 6 9.26 14.00 -6.30
N GLU A 7 9.62 15.19 -6.79
CA GLU A 7 8.87 16.40 -6.51
C GLU A 7 7.54 16.44 -7.27
N ASN A 8 7.51 15.93 -8.50
CA ASN A 8 6.26 15.76 -9.25
C ASN A 8 5.30 14.78 -8.54
N VAL A 9 5.81 13.67 -7.99
CA VAL A 9 5.00 12.70 -7.23
C VAL A 9 4.40 13.36 -5.98
N LYS A 10 5.18 14.14 -5.22
CA LYS A 10 4.63 14.88 -4.07
C LYS A 10 3.54 15.87 -4.49
N LEU A 11 3.76 16.58 -5.60
CA LEU A 11 2.80 17.56 -6.09
C LEU A 11 1.50 16.90 -6.56
N LEU A 12 1.59 15.74 -7.21
CA LEU A 12 0.44 14.93 -7.59
C LEU A 12 -0.33 14.43 -6.37
N LEU A 13 0.36 13.90 -5.37
CA LEU A 13 -0.27 13.45 -4.11
C LEU A 13 -0.92 14.63 -3.37
N ALA A 14 -0.27 15.80 -3.33
CA ALA A 14 -0.85 17.01 -2.76
C ALA A 14 -2.08 17.52 -3.53
N ALA A 15 -2.18 17.21 -4.82
CA ALA A 15 -3.35 17.50 -5.65
C ALA A 15 -4.48 16.46 -5.48
N GLY A 16 -4.33 15.47 -4.59
CA GLY A 16 -5.31 14.43 -4.35
C GLY A 16 -5.20 13.23 -5.29
N ALA A 17 -4.04 13.02 -5.92
CA ALA A 17 -3.82 11.80 -6.69
C ALA A 17 -3.86 10.57 -5.79
N ASP A 18 -4.60 9.55 -6.23
CA ASP A 18 -4.71 8.29 -5.53
C ASP A 18 -3.41 7.47 -5.66
N PRO A 19 -2.68 7.21 -4.56
CA PRO A 19 -1.45 6.41 -4.57
C PRO A 19 -1.69 4.91 -4.84
N GLY A 20 -2.95 4.47 -4.80
CA GLY A 20 -3.40 3.12 -5.15
C GLY A 20 -3.96 3.00 -6.56
N ALA A 21 -3.97 4.07 -7.37
CA ALA A 21 -4.56 4.05 -8.70
C ALA A 21 -3.91 3.00 -9.63
N GLU A 22 -4.73 2.11 -10.16
CA GLU A 22 -4.29 1.08 -11.10
C GLU A 22 -4.50 1.52 -12.56
N ASP A 23 -3.52 1.24 -13.40
CA ASP A 23 -3.70 1.32 -14.85
C ASP A 23 -4.55 0.14 -15.37
N THR A 24 -4.95 0.19 -16.63
CA THR A 24 -5.62 -0.87 -17.39
C THR A 24 -4.94 -2.25 -17.33
N THR A 25 -3.67 -2.28 -16.93
CA THR A 25 -2.87 -3.49 -16.74
C THR A 25 -2.67 -3.87 -15.25
N GLY A 26 -3.43 -3.28 -14.32
CA GLY A 26 -3.30 -3.50 -12.87
C GLY A 26 -2.02 -2.92 -12.26
N ASN A 27 -1.30 -2.05 -12.99
CA ASN A 27 -0.06 -1.47 -12.47
C ASN A 27 -0.39 -0.29 -11.55
N ALA A 28 -0.22 -0.48 -10.25
CA ALA A 28 -0.19 0.61 -9.26
C ALA A 28 1.06 1.50 -9.41
N PRO A 29 1.08 2.73 -8.86
CA PRO A 29 2.19 3.68 -9.00
C PRO A 29 3.52 3.12 -8.45
N LEU A 30 3.45 2.25 -7.45
CA LEU A 30 4.62 1.54 -6.91
C LEU A 30 5.30 0.62 -7.94
N HIS A 31 4.55 -0.02 -8.86
CA HIS A 31 5.14 -0.84 -9.93
C HIS A 31 5.95 0.00 -10.92
N PHE A 32 5.54 1.25 -11.14
CA PHE A 32 6.30 2.18 -11.98
C PHE A 32 7.49 2.77 -11.23
N ALA A 33 7.34 3.07 -9.94
CA ALA A 33 8.42 3.60 -9.12
C ALA A 33 9.65 2.68 -9.10
N VAL A 34 9.45 1.38 -8.92
CA VAL A 34 10.54 0.37 -8.93
C VAL A 34 11.21 0.19 -10.30
N LYS A 35 10.55 0.60 -11.39
CA LYS A 35 11.13 0.58 -12.74
C LYS A 35 12.08 1.75 -13.01
N LEU A 36 12.17 2.73 -12.11
CA LEU A 36 13.07 3.88 -12.24
C LEU A 36 14.49 3.53 -11.78
N ASP A 37 15.47 4.32 -12.21
CA ASP A 37 16.89 4.14 -11.82
C ASP A 37 17.15 4.44 -10.34
N ASP A 38 16.38 5.35 -9.73
CA ASP A 38 16.44 5.69 -8.30
C ASP A 38 15.03 5.65 -7.67
N PRO A 39 14.56 4.45 -7.29
CA PRO A 39 13.22 4.26 -6.75
C PRO A 39 13.08 4.71 -5.30
N VAL A 40 14.17 4.73 -4.54
CA VAL A 40 14.16 4.75 -3.06
C VAL A 40 13.30 5.91 -2.56
N LYS A 41 13.59 7.11 -3.05
CA LYS A 41 12.90 8.33 -2.63
C LYS A 41 11.41 8.33 -3.01
N ILE A 42 11.09 7.83 -4.20
CA ILE A 42 9.72 7.80 -4.73
C ILE A 42 8.89 6.74 -3.99
N VAL A 43 9.48 5.58 -3.73
CA VAL A 43 8.88 4.50 -2.95
C VAL A 43 8.61 4.97 -1.53
N GLU A 44 9.53 5.67 -0.87
CA GLU A 44 9.28 6.26 0.45
C GLU A 44 8.09 7.23 0.45
N ILE A 45 8.02 8.13 -0.55
CA ILE A 45 6.92 9.09 -0.67
C ILE A 45 5.58 8.38 -0.92
N LEU A 46 5.55 7.38 -1.81
CA LEU A 46 4.35 6.61 -2.12
C LEU A 46 3.89 5.78 -0.91
N LEU A 47 4.82 5.13 -0.21
CA LEU A 47 4.52 4.39 1.03
C LEU A 47 4.01 5.31 2.14
N ALA A 48 4.58 6.51 2.27
CA ALA A 48 4.10 7.52 3.20
C ALA A 48 2.69 8.01 2.85
N ALA A 49 2.36 8.05 1.57
CA ALA A 49 1.02 8.38 1.08
C ALA A 49 0.01 7.22 1.20
N GLY A 50 0.43 6.02 1.63
CA GLY A 50 -0.47 4.87 1.78
C GLY A 50 -0.50 3.92 0.58
N ALA A 51 0.45 4.03 -0.36
CA ALA A 51 0.52 3.11 -1.49
C ALA A 51 0.69 1.64 -1.03
N LYS A 52 -0.10 0.75 -1.64
CA LYS A 52 -0.16 -0.67 -1.29
C LYS A 52 1.04 -1.43 -1.88
N ALA A 53 2.01 -1.77 -1.05
CA ALA A 53 3.22 -2.51 -1.46
C ALA A 53 3.01 -4.00 -1.80
N TYR A 54 1.81 -4.52 -1.59
CA TYR A 54 1.46 -5.93 -1.82
C TYR A 54 0.62 -6.15 -3.08
N HIS A 55 0.18 -5.07 -3.75
CA HIS A 55 -0.67 -5.17 -4.93
C HIS A 55 0.07 -5.92 -6.05
N ARG A 56 -0.62 -6.78 -6.78
CA ARG A 56 -0.06 -7.46 -7.95
C ARG A 56 -0.54 -6.81 -9.24
N ASN A 57 0.34 -6.71 -10.23
CA ASN A 57 -0.07 -6.31 -11.57
C ASN A 57 -0.77 -7.46 -12.32
N ALA A 58 -1.24 -7.22 -13.55
CA ALA A 58 -1.84 -8.27 -14.39
C ALA A 58 -0.90 -9.45 -14.71
N GLN A 59 0.41 -9.31 -14.49
CA GLN A 59 1.40 -10.38 -14.61
C GLN A 59 1.62 -11.13 -13.28
N GLN A 60 0.83 -10.85 -12.24
CA GLN A 60 0.96 -11.38 -10.88
C GLN A 60 2.25 -10.99 -10.16
N GLU A 61 2.93 -9.96 -10.63
CA GLU A 61 4.17 -9.45 -10.04
C GLU A 61 3.83 -8.38 -9.01
N THR A 62 4.45 -8.47 -7.83
CA THR A 62 4.43 -7.39 -6.84
C THR A 62 5.54 -6.37 -7.12
N PRO A 63 5.46 -5.14 -6.60
CA PRO A 63 6.57 -4.18 -6.68
C PRO A 63 7.88 -4.74 -6.12
N VAL A 64 7.80 -5.66 -5.14
CA VAL A 64 8.96 -6.36 -4.57
C VAL A 64 9.59 -7.30 -5.60
N ASP A 65 8.78 -8.08 -6.32
CA ASP A 65 9.27 -9.03 -7.33
C ASP A 65 10.03 -8.30 -8.44
N ILE A 66 9.48 -7.18 -8.92
CA ILE A 66 10.13 -6.33 -9.95
C ILE A 66 11.43 -5.71 -9.41
N ALA A 67 11.46 -5.28 -8.14
CA ALA A 67 12.65 -4.73 -7.52
C ALA A 67 13.74 -5.79 -7.29
N GLU A 68 13.36 -7.03 -6.97
CA GLU A 68 14.27 -8.19 -6.86
C GLU A 68 14.88 -8.54 -8.23
N GLU A 69 14.07 -8.57 -9.30
CA GLU A 69 14.55 -8.84 -10.66
C GLU A 69 15.59 -7.80 -11.12
N ARG A 70 15.39 -6.53 -10.74
CA ARG A 70 16.32 -5.43 -11.06
C ARG A 70 17.55 -5.36 -10.15
N GLY A 71 17.62 -6.18 -9.10
CA GLY A 71 18.73 -6.14 -8.13
C GLY A 71 18.73 -4.91 -7.22
N GLN A 72 17.59 -4.25 -7.02
CA GLN A 72 17.46 -3.06 -6.19
C GLN A 72 17.30 -3.44 -4.70
N ALA A 73 18.38 -3.93 -4.10
CA ALA A 73 18.36 -4.47 -2.74
C ALA A 73 17.82 -3.50 -1.68
N GLU A 74 18.11 -2.19 -1.82
CA GLU A 74 17.64 -1.15 -0.91
C GLU A 74 16.11 -0.95 -0.99
N THR A 75 15.57 -0.85 -2.20
CA THR A 75 14.13 -0.76 -2.45
C THR A 75 13.39 -2.01 -1.96
N VAL A 76 13.95 -3.20 -2.21
CA VAL A 76 13.41 -4.47 -1.71
C VAL A 76 13.37 -4.50 -0.19
N ALA A 77 14.44 -4.03 0.47
CA ALA A 77 14.50 -3.96 1.93
C ALA A 77 13.43 -3.02 2.50
N LEU A 78 13.22 -1.85 1.87
CA LEU A 78 12.20 -0.88 2.26
C LEU A 78 10.78 -1.42 2.06
N LEU A 79 10.47 -1.97 0.90
CA LEU A 79 9.16 -2.56 0.61
C LEU A 79 8.86 -3.72 1.55
N ARG A 80 9.84 -4.60 1.79
CA ARG A 80 9.69 -5.69 2.76
C ARG A 80 9.53 -5.19 4.18
N GLU A 81 10.24 -4.14 4.59
CA GLU A 81 10.04 -3.56 5.93
C GLU A 81 8.64 -2.94 6.04
N SER A 82 8.14 -2.28 4.99
CA SER A 82 6.77 -1.77 4.94
C SER A 82 5.74 -2.91 5.07
N LEU A 83 5.90 -4.00 4.32
CA LEU A 83 5.05 -5.19 4.44
C LEU A 83 5.15 -5.83 5.83
N ARG A 84 6.37 -5.94 6.39
CA ARG A 84 6.58 -6.43 7.75
C ARG A 84 5.93 -5.50 8.77
N ASN A 85 5.94 -4.20 8.55
CA ASN A 85 5.25 -3.22 9.39
C ASN A 85 3.74 -3.39 9.27
N LEU A 86 3.15 -3.56 8.08
CA LEU A 86 1.73 -3.92 7.95
C LEU A 86 1.37 -5.17 8.76
N ARG A 87 2.27 -6.16 8.80
CA ARG A 87 2.10 -7.40 9.60
C ARG A 87 2.34 -7.21 11.10
N ARG A 88 3.36 -6.44 11.51
CA ARG A 88 3.77 -6.20 12.91
C ARG A 88 2.93 -5.13 13.61
N ASN A 89 2.40 -4.16 12.87
CA ASN A 89 1.87 -2.93 13.43
C ASN A 89 0.62 -3.18 14.27
N SER A 90 0.80 -3.09 15.58
CA SER A 90 -0.21 -3.01 16.63
C SER A 90 -0.51 -1.55 17.05
N SER A 91 0.20 -0.57 16.46
CA SER A 91 0.25 0.83 16.89
C SER A 91 -0.55 1.80 16.01
N LYS A 92 -0.84 1.48 14.74
CA LYS A 92 -1.87 2.19 13.96
C LYS A 92 -3.23 1.68 14.44
N LYS A 93 -3.96 2.53 15.18
CA LYS A 93 -5.36 2.28 15.49
C LYS A 93 -6.11 2.27 14.16
N TRP A 94 -6.62 1.11 13.77
CA TRP A 94 -7.57 1.04 12.68
C TRP A 94 -8.79 1.81 13.13
N ASN A 95 -9.08 2.94 12.49
CA ASN A 95 -10.19 3.79 12.86
C ASN A 95 -11.22 3.73 11.75
N CYS A 96 -12.49 3.59 12.10
CA CYS A 96 -13.56 3.66 11.12
C CYS A 96 -13.54 5.05 10.45
N PRO A 97 -13.53 5.15 9.10
CA PRO A 97 -13.53 6.43 8.39
C PRO A 97 -14.79 7.27 8.67
N GLN A 98 -15.91 6.62 8.99
CA GLN A 98 -17.19 7.29 9.24
C GLN A 98 -17.25 7.99 10.61
N CYS A 99 -16.63 7.41 11.64
CA CYS A 99 -16.81 7.86 13.03
C CYS A 99 -15.51 7.99 13.83
N GLY A 100 -14.37 7.62 13.27
CA GLY A 100 -13.06 7.67 13.94
C GLY A 100 -12.85 6.60 15.02
N SER A 101 -13.85 5.74 15.25
CA SER A 101 -13.82 4.74 16.32
C SER A 101 -12.83 3.62 16.03
N PRO A 102 -12.11 3.11 17.05
CA PRO A 102 -11.14 2.04 16.85
C PRO A 102 -11.86 0.72 16.47
N VAL A 103 -11.51 0.14 15.34
CA VAL A 103 -11.99 -1.18 14.90
C VAL A 103 -10.98 -2.26 15.28
N LYS A 104 -11.48 -3.47 15.56
CA LYS A 104 -10.63 -4.61 15.92
C LYS A 104 -9.89 -5.12 14.69
N ARG A 105 -8.56 -5.19 14.81
CA ARG A 105 -7.70 -5.74 13.76
C ARG A 105 -7.96 -7.24 13.53
N PRO A 106 -8.02 -7.73 12.28
CA PRO A 106 -8.07 -9.15 11.97
C PRO A 106 -6.81 -9.90 12.48
N PRO A 107 -6.94 -11.20 12.77
CA PRO A 107 -5.81 -12.01 13.19
C PRO A 107 -4.78 -12.17 12.06
N LYS A 108 -3.50 -12.35 12.42
CA LYS A 108 -2.36 -12.40 11.47
C LYS A 108 -2.56 -13.42 10.35
N HIS A 109 -3.04 -14.62 10.65
CA HIS A 109 -3.24 -15.66 9.64
C HIS A 109 -4.29 -15.25 8.60
N LYS A 110 -5.29 -14.47 9.01
CA LYS A 110 -6.32 -13.94 8.11
C LYS A 110 -5.68 -12.88 7.21
N ILE A 111 -4.89 -11.96 7.78
CA ILE A 111 -4.14 -10.96 7.01
C ILE A 111 -3.25 -11.62 5.95
N ASP A 112 -2.46 -12.62 6.37
CA ASP A 112 -1.55 -13.36 5.49
C ASP A 112 -2.32 -14.07 4.35
N TRP A 113 -3.50 -14.61 4.63
CA TRP A 113 -4.35 -15.27 3.62
C TRP A 113 -4.88 -14.28 2.57
N TYR A 114 -5.45 -13.15 3.00
CA TYR A 114 -5.99 -12.14 2.07
C TYR A 114 -4.90 -11.47 1.24
N LEU A 115 -3.71 -11.21 1.81
CA LEU A 115 -2.57 -10.69 1.05
C LEU A 115 -2.03 -11.72 0.04
N SER A 116 -1.96 -12.99 0.41
CA SER A 116 -1.46 -14.05 -0.49
C SER A 116 -2.37 -14.29 -1.71
N LEU A 117 -3.66 -14.01 -1.56
CA LEU A 117 -4.67 -14.18 -2.62
C LEU A 117 -4.98 -12.88 -3.35
N ASP A 118 -4.34 -11.77 -3.00
CA ASP A 118 -4.65 -10.44 -3.53
C ASP A 118 -6.13 -10.06 -3.35
N MET A 119 -6.71 -10.51 -2.23
CA MET A 119 -8.12 -10.33 -1.90
C MET A 119 -8.32 -9.27 -0.80
N TRP A 120 -7.35 -8.39 -0.59
CA TRP A 120 -7.41 -7.42 0.52
C TRP A 120 -8.68 -6.57 0.50
N ASP A 121 -9.20 -6.26 -0.69
CA ASP A 121 -10.45 -5.50 -0.88
C ASP A 121 -11.70 -6.26 -0.41
N HIS A 122 -11.66 -7.60 -0.41
CA HIS A 122 -12.75 -8.45 0.07
C HIS A 122 -12.78 -8.57 1.60
N LEU A 123 -11.73 -8.11 2.29
CA LEU A 123 -11.66 -8.17 3.73
C LEU A 123 -12.50 -7.03 4.33
N GLN A 124 -13.77 -7.32 4.59
CA GLN A 124 -14.73 -6.39 5.18
C GLN A 124 -14.83 -6.54 6.70
N PHE A 125 -15.05 -5.41 7.38
CA PHE A 125 -15.32 -5.35 8.81
C PHE A 125 -16.54 -4.49 9.08
N THR A 126 -17.33 -4.90 10.07
CA THR A 126 -18.40 -4.09 10.62
C THR A 126 -17.87 -3.29 11.81
N CYS A 127 -18.05 -1.96 11.78
CA CYS A 127 -17.83 -1.15 12.95
C CYS A 127 -18.94 -1.44 13.98
N GLY A 128 -18.56 -1.78 15.21
CA GLY A 128 -19.51 -2.09 16.28
C GLY A 128 -20.31 -0.89 16.79
N GLU A 129 -19.86 0.34 16.55
CA GLU A 129 -20.54 1.56 17.03
C GLU A 129 -21.46 2.18 15.98
N CYS A 130 -21.01 2.33 14.73
CA CYS A 130 -21.81 2.95 13.66
C CYS A 130 -22.49 1.93 12.73
N GLY A 131 -22.17 0.64 12.84
CA GLY A 131 -22.71 -0.41 11.95
C GLY A 131 -22.19 -0.34 10.52
N ALA A 132 -21.29 0.60 10.20
CA ALA A 132 -20.74 0.74 8.85
C ALA A 132 -19.88 -0.48 8.49
N VAL A 133 -20.05 -0.98 7.27
CA VAL A 133 -19.18 -1.99 6.67
C VAL A 133 -18.06 -1.25 5.95
N THR A 134 -16.82 -1.51 6.35
CA THR A 134 -15.62 -0.91 5.73
C THR A 134 -14.63 -1.97 5.33
N SER A 135 -14.04 -1.83 4.14
CA SER A 135 -12.97 -2.70 3.66
C SER A 135 -11.64 -2.39 4.35
N ALA A 136 -10.74 -3.36 4.36
CA ALA A 136 -9.41 -3.24 4.94
C ALA A 136 -8.57 -2.14 4.28
N THR A 137 -8.80 -1.88 2.99
CA THR A 137 -8.12 -0.81 2.23
C THR A 137 -8.27 0.56 2.87
N VAL A 138 -9.49 0.90 3.29
CA VAL A 138 -9.81 2.22 3.82
C VAL A 138 -9.15 2.45 5.19
N LEU A 139 -8.87 1.36 5.92
CA LEU A 139 -8.32 1.41 7.27
C LEU A 139 -6.78 1.50 7.29
N ASP A 140 -6.10 1.15 6.20
CA ASP A 140 -4.63 1.17 6.12
C ASP A 140 -4.04 2.56 5.85
N GLY A 141 -4.87 3.55 5.46
CA GLY A 141 -4.45 4.93 5.31
C GLY A 141 -5.15 5.74 4.22
N GLU A 142 -6.45 5.54 3.98
CA GLU A 142 -7.24 6.41 3.10
C GLU A 142 -8.22 7.23 3.93
N ILE A 143 -7.75 8.34 4.49
CA ILE A 143 -8.54 9.57 4.71
C ILE A 143 -7.62 10.78 4.64
#